data_AF-A0A117LSB4-F1
#
_entry.id   AF-A0A117LSB4-F1
#
_cell.length_a   1.000
_cell.length_b   1.000
_cell.length_c   1.000
_cell.angle_alpha   90.00
_cell.angle_beta   90.00
_cell.angle_gamma   90.00
#
_symmetry.space_group_name_H-M   'P 1'
#
loop_
_entity.id
_entity.type
_entity.pdbx_description
1 polymer ?
#
loop_
_entity_poly.entity_id
_entity_poly.type
_entity_poly.pdbx_seq_one_letter_code
_entity_poly.pdbx_strand_id
1 'polypeptide(L)'
;MNTLCMLTNEAICERIGHARDRVIYVAPGLWLDAAKALVNFVRNNGPGKLAILLDDPPHICRLGYGEIEAVEILLENGLEVRKCTGLRAGIFIADEEAWFFSPTPLLVEEGADKKKEFAPNAVIIDVEHANKLVSSLSPKLAITSRRTGVADRWRATRSSSTSSPTQLLLRA
;
A
#
# COMPACT_ATOMS: atom_id res chain seq x y z
N MET A 1 9.17 -15.70 -15.85
CA MET A 1 9.24 -14.59 -14.88
C MET A 1 9.49 -15.21 -13.52
N ASN A 2 10.59 -14.88 -12.85
CA ASN A 2 10.85 -15.44 -11.52
C ASN A 2 9.97 -14.71 -10.51
N THR A 3 9.15 -15.48 -9.78
CA THR A 3 8.24 -14.97 -8.74
C THR A 3 9.00 -14.30 -7.60
N LEU A 4 10.20 -14.78 -7.29
CA LEU A 4 11.12 -14.15 -6.33
C LEU A 4 11.99 -13.12 -7.04
N CYS A 5 12.13 -11.94 -6.45
CA CYS A 5 12.97 -10.87 -6.96
C CYS A 5 13.67 -10.09 -5.82
N MET A 6 14.63 -9.27 -6.23
CA MET A 6 15.25 -8.26 -5.37
C MET A 6 14.51 -6.94 -5.62
N LEU A 7 13.81 -6.45 -4.61
CA LEU A 7 13.19 -5.14 -4.59
C LEU A 7 14.11 -4.21 -3.80
N THR A 8 15.04 -3.59 -4.52
CA THR A 8 16.00 -2.61 -3.99
C THR A 8 15.35 -1.24 -3.81
N ASN A 9 16.02 -0.33 -3.10
CA ASN A 9 15.54 1.04 -2.99
C ASN A 9 15.50 1.74 -4.37
N GLU A 10 16.51 1.50 -5.21
CA GLU A 10 16.56 2.01 -6.58
C GLU A 10 15.39 1.49 -7.42
N ALA A 11 15.10 0.18 -7.33
CA ALA A 11 13.98 -0.43 -8.02
C ALA A 11 12.65 0.18 -7.56
N ILE A 12 12.47 0.43 -6.26
CA ILE A 12 11.28 1.13 -5.75
C ILE A 12 11.18 2.54 -6.36
N CYS A 13 12.27 3.31 -6.35
CA CYS A 13 12.31 4.67 -6.92
C CYS A 13 11.98 4.69 -8.42
N GLU A 14 12.54 3.75 -9.19
CA GLU A 14 12.28 3.59 -10.61
C GLU A 14 10.80 3.31 -10.88
N ARG A 15 10.20 2.37 -10.13
CA ARG A 15 8.78 2.03 -10.27
C ARG A 15 7.86 3.19 -9.90
N ILE A 16 8.18 3.94 -8.83
CA ILE A 16 7.45 5.16 -8.47
C ILE A 16 7.55 6.20 -9.59
N GLY A 17 8.73 6.36 -10.19
CA GLY A 17 8.97 7.31 -11.29
C GLY A 17 8.21 6.96 -12.57
N HIS A 18 7.94 5.67 -12.82
CA HIS A 18 7.17 5.21 -13.97
C HIS A 18 5.66 5.16 -13.73
N ALA A 19 5.22 5.10 -12.48
CA ALA A 19 3.81 5.00 -12.12
C ALA A 19 2.99 6.21 -12.61
N ARG A 20 1.78 5.95 -13.12
CA ARG A 20 0.87 6.98 -13.67
C ARG A 20 -0.48 7.03 -12.98
N ASP A 21 -0.94 5.92 -12.43
CA ASP A 21 -2.30 5.76 -11.92
C ASP A 21 -2.35 5.74 -10.40
N ARG A 22 -1.49 4.96 -9.73
CA ARG A 22 -1.46 4.92 -8.26
C ARG A 22 -0.16 4.34 -7.70
N VAL A 23 0.17 4.77 -6.49
CA VAL A 23 1.21 4.17 -5.67
C VAL A 23 0.65 3.86 -4.28
N ILE A 24 0.84 2.64 -3.81
CA ILE A 24 0.57 2.25 -2.43
C ILE A 24 1.87 1.72 -1.83
N TYR A 25 2.34 2.34 -0.76
CA TYR A 25 3.56 1.97 -0.07
C TYR A 25 3.24 1.62 1.39
N VAL A 26 3.29 0.33 1.70
CA VAL A 26 3.16 -0.20 3.06
C VAL A 26 4.51 -0.81 3.43
N ALA A 27 5.15 -0.34 4.51
CA ALA A 27 6.42 -0.90 4.95
C ALA A 27 6.72 -0.50 6.41
N PRO A 28 7.67 -1.17 7.09
CA PRO A 28 8.21 -0.68 8.36
C PRO A 28 8.72 0.76 8.26
N GLY A 29 9.53 1.06 7.24
CA GLY A 29 10.11 2.37 6.99
C GLY A 29 10.37 2.61 5.51
N LEU A 30 10.97 3.75 5.19
CA LEU A 30 11.42 4.08 3.84
C LEU A 30 12.71 4.89 3.86
N TRP A 31 13.43 4.83 2.76
CA TRP A 31 14.62 5.63 2.51
C TRP A 31 14.26 7.01 1.97
N LEU A 32 15.17 7.96 2.16
CA LEU A 32 14.99 9.35 1.75
C LEU A 32 14.73 9.50 0.24
N ASP A 33 15.39 8.71 -0.58
CA ASP A 33 15.21 8.79 -2.04
C ASP A 33 13.85 8.26 -2.48
N ALA A 34 13.34 7.20 -1.83
CA ALA A 34 11.96 6.75 -2.04
C ALA A 34 10.95 7.82 -1.60
N ALA A 35 11.18 8.49 -0.46
CA ALA A 35 10.32 9.59 -0.03
C ALA A 35 10.27 10.73 -1.05
N LYS A 36 11.43 11.16 -1.58
CA LYS A 36 11.51 12.16 -2.65
C LYS A 36 10.78 11.71 -3.92
N ALA A 37 10.91 10.44 -4.30
CA ALA A 37 10.19 9.88 -5.44
C ALA A 37 8.67 9.95 -5.24
N LEU A 38 8.16 9.63 -4.05
CA LEU A 38 6.74 9.73 -3.71
C LEU A 38 6.22 11.18 -3.75
N VAL A 39 7.01 12.13 -3.23
CA VAL A 39 6.69 13.56 -3.34
C VAL A 39 6.58 14.00 -4.80
N ASN A 40 7.53 13.60 -5.64
CA ASN A 40 7.49 13.90 -7.08
C ASN A 40 6.31 13.23 -7.79
N PHE A 41 5.98 11.99 -7.42
CA PHE A 41 4.81 11.30 -7.94
C PHE A 41 3.51 12.08 -7.65
N VAL A 42 3.32 12.56 -6.42
CA VAL A 42 2.15 13.37 -6.05
C VAL A 42 2.12 14.71 -6.77
N ARG A 43 3.28 15.38 -6.93
CA ARG A 43 3.36 16.64 -7.68
C ARG A 43 2.88 16.48 -9.13
N ASN A 44 3.18 15.35 -9.76
CA ASN A 44 2.83 15.09 -11.15
C ASN A 44 1.43 14.52 -11.34
N ASN A 45 0.92 13.75 -10.39
CA ASN A 45 -0.30 12.95 -10.56
C ASN A 45 -1.45 13.35 -9.62
N GLY A 46 -1.17 14.14 -8.58
CA GLY A 46 -2.12 14.55 -7.55
C GLY A 46 -2.13 13.64 -6.31
N PRO A 47 -2.52 14.17 -5.13
CA PRO A 47 -2.40 13.46 -3.86
C PRO A 47 -3.34 12.26 -3.71
N GLY A 48 -4.48 12.23 -4.42
CA GLY A 48 -5.47 11.14 -4.34
C GLY A 48 -5.02 9.80 -4.93
N LYS A 49 -3.81 9.74 -5.50
CA LYS A 49 -3.21 8.56 -6.12
C LYS A 49 -2.15 7.89 -5.24
N LEU A 50 -1.84 8.47 -4.08
CA LEU A 50 -0.82 7.96 -3.18
C LEU A 50 -1.44 7.51 -1.86
N ALA A 51 -0.95 6.38 -1.36
CA ALA A 51 -1.24 5.86 -0.04
C ALA A 51 0.06 5.41 0.63
N ILE A 52 0.33 5.92 1.83
CA ILE A 52 1.50 5.56 2.63
C ILE A 52 1.05 5.00 3.97
N LEU A 53 1.56 3.83 4.34
CA LEU A 53 1.36 3.21 5.65
C LEU A 53 2.73 2.77 6.20
N LEU A 54 3.19 3.43 7.26
CA LEU A 54 4.48 3.14 7.89
C LEU A 54 4.31 2.65 9.33
N ASP A 55 5.32 1.95 9.84
CA ASP A 55 5.45 1.69 11.27
C ASP A 55 6.00 2.92 12.00
N ASP A 56 6.20 2.81 13.32
CA ASP A 56 6.71 3.86 14.18
C ASP A 56 8.20 4.15 13.91
N PRO A 57 8.55 5.34 13.38
CA PRO A 57 9.90 5.60 12.88
C PRO A 57 11.04 5.39 13.90
N PRO A 58 10.93 5.78 15.19
CA PRO A 58 12.10 5.79 16.08
C PRO A 58 12.69 4.40 16.38
N HIS A 59 11.87 3.35 16.44
CA HIS A 59 12.35 1.98 16.67
C HIS A 59 12.90 1.35 15.39
N ILE A 60 12.23 1.63 14.27
CA ILE A 60 12.45 0.97 12.99
C ILE A 60 13.70 1.53 12.28
N CYS A 61 13.97 2.84 12.41
CA CYS A 61 15.21 3.44 11.91
C CYS A 61 16.45 2.86 12.60
N ARG A 62 16.36 2.49 13.90
CA ARG A 62 17.48 1.86 14.63
C ARG A 62 17.84 0.45 14.12
N LEU A 63 16.90 -0.21 13.43
CA LEU A 63 17.14 -1.50 12.80
C LEU A 63 17.63 -1.34 11.34
N GLY A 64 17.64 -0.12 10.79
CA GLY A 64 18.07 0.14 9.42
C GLY A 64 17.00 -0.14 8.37
N TYR A 65 15.72 0.03 8.71
CA TYR A 65 14.60 -0.11 7.77
C TYR A 65 14.22 1.21 7.07
N GLY A 66 14.95 2.30 7.33
CA GLY A 66 14.70 3.61 6.75
C GLY A 66 15.29 4.75 7.58
N GLU A 67 14.92 5.97 7.22
CA GLU A 67 15.45 7.22 7.78
C GLU A 67 14.32 8.07 8.38
N ILE A 68 14.61 8.81 9.45
CA ILE A 68 13.61 9.70 10.09
C ILE A 68 13.30 10.86 9.16
N GLU A 69 14.34 11.39 8.52
CA GLU A 69 14.33 12.48 7.55
C GLU A 69 13.41 12.17 6.36
N ALA A 70 13.27 10.89 6.00
CA ALA A 70 12.37 10.45 4.94
C ALA A 70 10.90 10.70 5.30
N VAL A 71 10.51 10.48 6.56
CA VAL A 71 9.16 10.76 7.05
C VAL A 71 8.94 12.27 7.17
N GLU A 72 9.93 13.02 7.64
CA GLU A 72 9.88 14.47 7.73
C GLU A 72 9.58 15.11 6.37
N ILE A 73 10.30 14.72 5.31
CA ILE A 73 10.06 15.23 3.95
C ILE A 73 8.62 14.96 3.46
N LEU A 74 8.06 13.79 3.76
CA LEU A 74 6.68 13.48 3.37
C LEU A 74 5.71 14.45 4.04
N LEU A 75 5.86 14.65 5.36
CA LEU A 75 4.99 15.52 6.16
C LEU A 75 5.13 16.99 5.76
N GLU A 76 6.35 17.47 5.52
CA GLU A 76 6.64 18.84 5.06
C GLU A 76 6.02 19.14 3.70
N ASN A 77 5.89 18.14 2.83
CA ASN A 77 5.22 18.26 1.53
C ASN A 77 3.70 18.00 1.61
N GLY A 78 3.14 17.86 2.81
CA GLY A 78 1.71 17.70 3.03
C GLY A 78 1.15 16.32 2.66
N LEU A 79 2.00 15.29 2.55
CA LEU A 79 1.57 13.93 2.27
C LEU A 79 1.03 13.27 3.55
N GLU A 80 -0.11 12.59 3.43
CA GLU A 80 -0.68 11.81 4.54
C GLU A 80 0.13 10.51 4.72
N VAL A 81 0.76 10.38 5.89
CA VAL A 81 1.42 9.14 6.32
C VAL A 81 0.58 8.50 7.41
N ARG A 82 0.03 7.32 7.12
CA ARG A 82 -0.71 6.54 8.12
C ARG A 82 0.24 5.67 8.92
N LYS A 83 -0.07 5.48 10.20
CA LYS A 83 0.71 4.64 11.11
C LYS A 83 0.08 3.25 11.26
N CYS A 84 0.90 2.20 11.18
CA CYS A 84 0.54 0.81 11.47
C CYS A 84 1.68 0.15 12.25
N THR A 85 1.47 -0.07 13.55
CA THR A 85 2.54 -0.51 14.46
C THR A 85 2.90 -1.98 14.28
N GLY A 86 4.20 -2.29 14.27
CA GLY A 86 4.72 -3.67 14.26
C GLY A 86 4.88 -4.29 12.87
N LEU A 87 4.96 -3.48 11.81
CA LEU A 87 5.23 -3.99 10.46
C LEU A 87 6.65 -4.57 10.38
N ARG A 88 6.78 -5.72 9.74
CA ARG A 88 8.07 -6.38 9.44
C ARG A 88 8.22 -6.76 7.97
N ALA A 89 7.11 -6.69 7.24
CA ALA A 89 7.05 -6.85 5.80
C ALA A 89 6.25 -5.68 5.23
N GLY A 90 6.42 -5.46 3.93
CA GLY A 90 5.77 -4.42 3.19
C GLY A 90 4.99 -4.96 2.00
N ILE A 91 4.08 -4.12 1.53
CA ILE A 91 3.38 -4.28 0.26
C ILE A 91 3.65 -3.00 -0.53
N PHE A 92 4.21 -3.16 -1.71
CA PHE A 92 4.41 -2.07 -2.64
C PHE A 92 3.56 -2.33 -3.88
N ILE A 93 2.76 -1.33 -4.28
CA ILE A 93 1.97 -1.36 -5.50
C ILE A 93 2.31 -0.11 -6.30
N ALA A 94 2.68 -0.31 -7.56
CA ALA A 94 2.84 0.74 -8.56
C ALA A 94 1.94 0.37 -9.75
N ASP A 95 0.85 1.12 -9.92
CA ASP A 95 -0.19 0.86 -10.90
C ASP A 95 -0.79 -0.57 -10.79
N GLU A 96 -0.48 -1.42 -11.76
CA GLU A 96 -0.92 -2.82 -11.87
C GLU A 96 0.18 -3.83 -11.47
N GLU A 97 1.35 -3.35 -11.03
CA GLU A 97 2.42 -4.19 -10.50
C GLU A 97 2.41 -4.18 -8.97
N ALA A 98 2.63 -5.34 -8.35
CA ALA A 98 2.63 -5.48 -6.90
C ALA A 98 3.71 -6.43 -6.37
N TRP A 99 4.26 -6.07 -5.22
CA TRP A 99 5.30 -6.81 -4.52
C TRP A 99 4.94 -6.94 -3.04
N PHE A 100 5.06 -8.15 -2.52
CA PHE A 100 5.18 -8.38 -1.08
C PHE A 100 6.66 -8.54 -0.76
N PHE A 101 7.18 -7.77 0.19
CA PHE A 101 8.63 -7.74 0.44
C PHE A 101 8.98 -7.67 1.92
N SER A 102 10.14 -8.16 2.28
CA SER A 102 10.77 -7.99 3.59
C SER A 102 11.96 -7.04 3.42
N PRO A 103 11.86 -5.76 3.84
CA PRO A 103 12.99 -4.84 3.70
C PRO A 103 14.21 -5.37 4.47
N THR A 104 15.41 -5.10 3.95
CA THR A 104 16.64 -5.52 4.61
C THR A 104 17.00 -4.53 5.71
N PRO A 105 17.25 -4.97 6.95
CA PRO A 105 17.70 -4.10 8.04
C PRO A 105 19.16 -3.69 7.82
N LEU A 106 19.42 -2.58 7.11
CA LEU A 106 20.76 -2.21 6.64
C LEU A 106 21.78 -1.85 7.72
N LEU A 107 21.35 -1.74 8.99
CA LEU A 107 22.24 -1.57 10.14
C LEU A 107 22.67 -2.91 10.78
N VAL A 108 22.08 -4.03 10.34
CA VAL A 108 22.33 -5.39 10.85
C VAL A 108 22.82 -6.31 9.74
N GLU A 109 22.30 -6.13 8.53
CA GLU A 109 22.57 -6.95 7.36
C GLU A 109 23.12 -6.11 6.20
N GLU A 110 23.94 -6.73 5.35
CA GLU A 110 24.33 -6.13 4.08
C GLU A 110 23.14 -6.09 3.12
N GLY A 111 22.86 -4.91 2.57
CA GLY A 111 21.79 -4.72 1.60
C GLY A 111 21.93 -5.56 0.34
N ALA A 112 20.78 -5.92 -0.23
CA ALA A 112 20.65 -6.61 -1.52
C ALA A 112 21.47 -5.91 -2.63
N ASP A 113 21.63 -4.59 -2.54
CA ASP A 113 22.26 -3.74 -3.56
C ASP A 113 23.80 -3.86 -3.55
N LYS A 114 24.38 -4.28 -2.42
CA LYS A 114 25.83 -4.39 -2.22
C LYS A 114 26.36 -5.79 -2.55
N LYS A 115 25.52 -6.81 -2.43
CA LYS A 115 25.90 -8.17 -2.82
C LYS A 115 25.73 -8.32 -4.33
N LYS A 116 26.80 -8.72 -5.02
CA LYS A 116 26.72 -9.16 -6.44
C LYS A 116 25.95 -10.49 -6.61
N GLU A 117 25.39 -11.01 -5.53
CA GLU A 117 24.71 -12.29 -5.45
C GLU A 117 23.19 -12.08 -5.34
N PHE A 118 22.42 -12.94 -5.98
CA PHE A 118 20.97 -12.89 -5.95
C PHE A 118 20.44 -13.21 -4.54
N ALA A 119 19.92 -12.18 -3.85
CA ALA A 119 19.39 -12.26 -2.50
C ALA A 119 17.94 -11.76 -2.47
N PRO A 120 16.96 -12.57 -2.89
CA PRO A 120 15.59 -12.12 -3.05
C PRO A 120 14.97 -11.75 -1.70
N ASN A 121 14.36 -10.56 -1.67
CA ASN A 121 13.65 -10.03 -0.51
C ASN A 121 12.17 -9.77 -0.83
N ALA A 122 11.72 -10.11 -2.04
CA ALA A 122 10.37 -9.84 -2.52
C ALA A 122 9.79 -10.99 -3.33
N VAL A 123 8.45 -11.04 -3.30
CA VAL A 123 7.59 -11.91 -4.10
C VAL A 123 6.72 -11.01 -4.96
N ILE A 124 6.75 -11.19 -6.27
CA ILE A 124 5.79 -10.58 -7.18
C ILE A 124 4.44 -11.25 -6.96
N ILE A 125 3.43 -10.45 -6.64
CA ILE A 125 2.08 -10.93 -6.39
C ILE A 125 1.10 -10.29 -7.37
N ASP A 126 0.00 -10.99 -7.61
CA ASP A 126 -1.10 -10.42 -8.38
C ASP A 126 -1.71 -9.20 -7.65
N VAL A 127 -1.99 -8.14 -8.42
CA VAL A 127 -2.43 -6.87 -7.87
C VAL A 127 -3.81 -6.96 -7.20
N GLU A 128 -4.70 -7.87 -7.63
CA GLU A 128 -5.97 -8.08 -6.95
C GLU A 128 -5.77 -8.69 -5.56
N HIS A 129 -4.82 -9.62 -5.42
CA HIS A 129 -4.43 -10.16 -4.12
C HIS A 129 -3.77 -9.09 -3.23
N ALA A 130 -2.89 -8.27 -3.79
CA ALA A 130 -2.28 -7.14 -3.07
C ALA A 130 -3.34 -6.15 -2.57
N ASN A 131 -4.33 -5.82 -3.42
CA ASN A 131 -5.45 -4.95 -3.05
C ASN A 131 -6.27 -5.53 -1.90
N LYS A 132 -6.55 -6.85 -1.90
CA LYS A 132 -7.24 -7.51 -0.78
C LYS A 132 -6.45 -7.39 0.51
N LEU A 133 -5.15 -7.64 0.48
CA LEU A 133 -4.28 -7.48 1.65
C LEU A 133 -4.30 -6.04 2.18
N VAL A 134 -4.07 -5.04 1.32
CA VAL A 134 -4.11 -3.62 1.71
C VAL A 134 -5.47 -3.24 2.30
N SER A 135 -6.58 -3.71 1.71
CA SER A 135 -7.93 -3.42 2.22
C SER A 135 -8.20 -4.02 3.61
N SER A 136 -7.55 -5.15 3.94
CA SER A 136 -7.62 -5.76 5.28
C SER A 136 -6.80 -5.01 6.33
N LEU A 137 -5.67 -4.39 5.93
CA LEU A 137 -4.85 -3.56 6.79
C LEU A 137 -5.51 -2.20 7.06
N SER A 138 -6.17 -1.63 6.05
CA SER A 138 -6.96 -0.42 6.19
C SER A 138 -7.99 -0.34 5.07
N PRO A 139 -9.30 -0.45 5.39
CA PRO A 139 -10.36 -0.35 4.38
C PRO A 139 -10.36 0.97 3.60
N LYS A 140 -9.80 2.04 4.19
CA LYS A 140 -9.65 3.37 3.57
C LYS A 140 -8.41 3.49 2.66
N LEU A 141 -7.54 2.48 2.58
CA LEU A 141 -6.35 2.44 1.69
C LEU A 141 -6.63 1.71 0.38
N ALA A 142 -7.84 1.13 0.21
CA ALA A 142 -8.31 0.68 -1.08
C ALA A 142 -8.55 1.90 -1.98
N ILE A 143 -7.46 2.51 -2.47
CA ILE A 143 -7.51 3.47 -3.56
C ILE A 143 -8.19 2.75 -4.70
N THR A 144 -9.39 3.24 -5.03
CA THR A 144 -10.36 2.69 -5.97
C THR A 144 -9.66 1.91 -7.08
N SER A 145 -9.55 0.59 -6.92
CA SER A 145 -9.42 -0.28 -8.08
C SER A 145 -10.60 0.09 -8.95
N ARG A 146 -10.39 0.29 -10.26
CA ARG A 146 -11.49 0.60 -11.17
C ARG A 146 -12.62 -0.37 -10.86
N ARG A 147 -13.72 0.12 -10.30
CA ARG A 147 -14.95 -0.65 -10.17
C ARG A 147 -15.36 -0.93 -11.61
N THR A 148 -14.98 -2.08 -12.15
CA THR A 148 -15.62 -2.63 -13.34
C THR A 148 -17.11 -2.75 -12.99
N GLY A 149 -17.93 -1.94 -13.68
CA GLY A 149 -19.32 -1.62 -13.32
C GLY A 149 -20.32 -2.77 -13.42
N VAL A 150 -20.14 -3.82 -12.63
CA VAL A 150 -21.05 -4.97 -12.58
C VAL A 150 -21.71 -5.12 -11.20
N ALA A 151 -21.07 -4.65 -10.11
CA ALA A 151 -21.55 -4.91 -8.75
C ALA A 151 -22.72 -4.01 -8.27
N ASP A 152 -23.00 -2.88 -8.93
CA ASP A 152 -24.11 -1.99 -8.52
C ASP A 152 -25.49 -2.41 -9.06
N ARG A 153 -25.55 -3.45 -9.90
CA ARG A 153 -26.83 -3.91 -10.50
C ARG A 153 -27.69 -4.77 -9.56
N TRP A 154 -27.15 -5.22 -8.42
CA TRP A 154 -27.85 -6.13 -7.50
C TRP A 154 -28.43 -5.48 -6.25
N ARG A 155 -28.21 -4.19 -6.01
CA ARG A 155 -28.73 -3.48 -4.83
C ARG A 155 -30.03 -2.70 -5.05
N ALA A 156 -30.49 -2.58 -6.30
CA ALA A 156 -31.67 -1.79 -6.66
C ALA A 156 -32.99 -2.60 -6.78
N THR A 157 -32.98 -3.93 -6.65
CA THR A 157 -34.18 -4.78 -6.89
C THR A 157 -34.83 -5.35 -5.63
N ARG A 158 -34.47 -4.90 -4.42
CA ARG A 158 -35.08 -5.39 -3.17
C ARG A 158 -35.76 -4.34 -2.28
N SER A 159 -36.00 -3.13 -2.76
CA SER A 159 -36.76 -2.12 -2.01
C SER A 159 -37.93 -1.56 -2.81
N SER A 160 -38.88 -2.42 -3.17
CA SER A 160 -40.22 -1.96 -3.58
C SER A 160 -41.25 -3.09 -3.41
N SER A 161 -41.69 -3.33 -2.18
CA SER A 161 -43.06 -3.79 -1.90
C SER A 161 -43.36 -3.62 -0.41
N THR A 162 -43.66 -2.39 0.00
CA THR A 162 -44.45 -2.14 1.21
C THR A 162 -45.92 -2.10 0.82
N SER A 163 -46.69 -3.05 1.34
CA SER A 163 -48.13 -2.87 1.57
C SER A 163 -48.52 -3.70 2.79
N SER A 164 -48.59 -3.04 3.95
CA SER A 164 -49.38 -3.49 5.10
C SER A 164 -50.87 -3.29 4.77
N PRO A 165 -51.76 -4.18 5.23
CA PRO A 165 -52.68 -3.73 6.26
C PRO A 165 -52.94 -4.75 7.39
N THR A 166 -53.09 -4.14 8.57
CA THR A 166 -53.56 -4.55 9.89
C THR A 166 -54.79 -5.47 9.95
N GLN A 167 -54.90 -6.18 11.09
CA GLN A 167 -56.03 -6.98 11.64
C GLN A 167 -55.89 -8.49 11.38
N LEU A 168 -56.11 -9.43 12.32
CA LEU A 168 -56.82 -9.45 13.60
C LEU A 168 -56.52 -10.81 14.29
N LEU A 169 -56.40 -10.84 15.65
CA LEU A 169 -56.91 -11.88 16.60
C LEU A 169 -56.48 -13.38 16.41
N LEU A 170 -56.04 -14.18 17.40
CA LEU A 170 -56.57 -14.47 18.76
C LEU A 170 -55.66 -15.49 19.51
N ARG A 171 -55.63 -15.36 20.86
CA ARG A 171 -55.44 -16.42 21.91
C ARG A 171 -54.03 -17.01 22.08
N ALA A 172 -53.49 -17.17 23.28
CA ALA A 172 -54.07 -17.34 24.63
C ALA A 172 -53.31 -16.56 25.70
#